data_AF-A0A7V9R6Y3-F1
#
_entry.id   AF-A0A7V9R6Y3-F1
#
_cell.length_a   1.000
_cell.length_b   1.000
_cell.length_c   1.000
_cell.angle_alpha   90.00
_cell.angle_beta   90.00
_cell.angle_gamma   90.00
#
_symmetry.space_group_name_H-M   'P 1'
#
loop_
_entity.id
_entity.type
_entity.pdbx_description
1 polymer ?
#
loop_
_entity_poly.entity_id
_entity_poly.type
_entity_poly.pdbx_seq_one_letter_code
_entity_poly.pdbx_strand_id
1 'polypeptide(L)'
;MPPLPESSRREGPYADPVPTGSRTIGALFDASVDADPARPFVTFYDQSAGERVELSGATTRNWVDKTANLLLDVLGASPGSRVSLALPTHWQTLVWLLACWRIGALVDPDPGADADVAVIGPHIKHGGDLPKAAEVVATSLHPLGARFEQSLPIGVTDFGAEVFAQADTVTAGLAPSTDTPAWQERSLLDHRAVIERGETAVRRLGLGTGARILTDANPATLDGAVTAVVAPLLIRGSVVLVRHHDPATLLALTASERVDVTVLGTPSAGFDAP
;
A
#
# COMPACT_ATOMS: atom_id res chain seq x y z
N MET A 1 -67.36 -10.94 -15.93
CA MET A 1 -66.23 -10.35 -15.18
C MET A 1 -64.97 -10.69 -15.96
N PRO A 2 -64.28 -9.73 -16.59
CA PRO A 2 -63.08 -10.01 -17.38
C PRO A 2 -61.91 -10.36 -16.44
N PRO A 3 -60.94 -11.19 -16.87
CA PRO A 3 -59.75 -11.45 -16.06
C PRO A 3 -58.85 -10.20 -16.03
N LEU A 4 -58.30 -9.90 -14.84
CA LEU A 4 -57.37 -8.81 -14.61
C LEU A 4 -56.02 -9.09 -15.31
N PRO A 5 -55.30 -8.05 -15.81
CA PRO A 5 -54.00 -8.23 -16.43
C PRO A 5 -52.93 -8.57 -15.37
N GLU A 6 -52.04 -9.49 -15.71
CA GLU A 6 -50.90 -9.89 -14.88
C GLU A 6 -49.98 -8.69 -14.62
N SER A 7 -49.77 -8.39 -13.34
CA SER A 7 -48.82 -7.37 -12.88
C SER A 7 -47.40 -7.82 -13.20
N SER A 8 -46.75 -7.11 -14.12
CA SER A 8 -45.31 -7.23 -14.35
C SER A 8 -44.57 -6.82 -13.07
N ARG A 9 -43.90 -7.78 -12.43
CA ARG A 9 -42.93 -7.49 -11.37
C ARG A 9 -41.78 -6.73 -12.05
N ARG A 10 -41.66 -5.44 -11.76
CA ARG A 10 -40.42 -4.71 -12.03
C ARG A 10 -39.38 -5.21 -11.06
N GLU A 11 -38.48 -6.06 -11.54
CA GLU A 11 -37.21 -6.33 -10.86
C GLU A 11 -36.46 -4.99 -10.76
N GLY A 12 -36.20 -4.56 -9.52
CA GLY A 12 -35.33 -3.41 -9.25
C GLY A 12 -33.91 -3.71 -9.75
N PRO A 13 -33.06 -2.67 -9.93
CA PRO A 13 -31.74 -2.85 -10.52
C PRO A 13 -30.92 -3.77 -9.61
N TYR A 14 -30.71 -5.00 -10.08
CA TYR A 14 -29.67 -5.87 -9.57
C TYR A 14 -28.37 -5.11 -9.79
N ALA A 15 -27.61 -4.84 -8.73
CA ALA A 15 -26.25 -4.34 -8.88
C ALA A 15 -25.52 -5.35 -9.77
N ASP A 16 -24.95 -4.89 -10.89
CA ASP A 16 -24.22 -5.78 -11.78
C ASP A 16 -23.17 -6.55 -10.97
N PRO A 17 -23.08 -7.89 -11.14
CA PRO A 17 -22.02 -8.64 -10.52
C PRO A 17 -20.69 -8.11 -11.06
N VAL A 18 -19.77 -7.78 -10.16
CA VAL A 18 -18.39 -7.40 -10.52
C VAL A 18 -17.86 -8.48 -11.47
N PRO A 19 -17.41 -8.12 -12.69
CA PRO A 19 -16.87 -9.10 -13.61
C PRO A 19 -15.81 -9.94 -12.90
N THR A 20 -15.80 -11.24 -13.11
CA THR A 20 -14.76 -12.18 -12.63
C THR A 20 -13.36 -11.90 -13.23
N GLY A 21 -13.17 -10.73 -13.84
CA GLY A 21 -11.90 -10.20 -14.30
C GLY A 21 -11.01 -9.80 -13.14
N SER A 22 -9.85 -10.43 -13.07
CA SER A 22 -8.67 -10.04 -12.28
C SER A 22 -8.97 -9.47 -10.88
N ARG A 23 -9.30 -10.33 -9.93
CA ARG A 23 -9.24 -10.02 -8.49
C ARG A 23 -7.78 -9.82 -8.05
N THR A 24 -7.15 -8.75 -8.51
CA THR A 24 -5.81 -8.31 -8.09
C THR A 24 -5.94 -7.29 -6.95
N ILE A 25 -4.83 -7.03 -6.27
CA ILE A 25 -4.83 -6.08 -5.16
C ILE A 25 -5.05 -4.65 -5.68
N GLY A 26 -4.52 -4.32 -6.85
CA GLY A 26 -4.80 -3.05 -7.54
C GLY A 26 -6.29 -2.86 -7.83
N ALA A 27 -6.97 -3.89 -8.34
CA ALA A 27 -8.42 -3.85 -8.57
C ALA A 27 -9.25 -3.72 -7.28
N LEU A 28 -8.82 -4.38 -6.19
CA LEU A 28 -9.44 -4.21 -4.87
C LEU A 28 -9.25 -2.78 -4.34
N PHE A 29 -8.08 -2.19 -4.57
CA PHE A 29 -7.81 -0.79 -4.23
C PHE A 29 -8.73 0.15 -5.00
N ASP A 30 -8.86 -0.05 -6.31
CA ASP A 30 -9.74 0.79 -7.12
C ASP A 30 -11.20 0.68 -6.71
N ALA A 31 -11.71 -0.54 -6.51
CA ALA A 31 -13.07 -0.76 -6.04
C ALA A 31 -13.33 -0.16 -4.64
N SER A 32 -12.30 -0.12 -3.78
CA SER A 32 -12.39 0.52 -2.47
C SER A 32 -12.42 2.04 -2.57
N VAL A 33 -11.62 2.64 -3.47
CA VAL A 33 -11.59 4.10 -3.67
C VAL A 33 -12.85 4.59 -4.39
N ASP A 34 -13.31 3.89 -5.43
CA ASP A 34 -14.50 4.27 -6.19
C ASP A 34 -15.79 4.20 -5.35
N ALA A 35 -15.76 3.47 -4.23
CA ALA A 35 -16.82 3.42 -3.23
C ALA A 35 -17.13 4.78 -2.62
N ASP A 36 -16.08 5.48 -2.19
CA ASP A 36 -16.10 6.73 -1.47
C ASP A 36 -14.69 7.34 -1.53
N PRO A 37 -14.38 8.12 -2.57
CA PRO A 37 -13.04 8.67 -2.77
C PRO A 37 -12.62 9.65 -1.67
N ALA A 38 -13.59 10.29 -1.00
CA ALA A 38 -13.32 11.31 0.02
C ALA A 38 -13.06 10.70 1.41
N ARG A 39 -13.42 9.43 1.61
CA ARG A 39 -13.22 8.74 2.89
C ARG A 39 -11.73 8.66 3.25
N PRO A 40 -11.35 8.91 4.53
CA PRO A 40 -10.00 8.63 5.02
C PRO A 40 -9.66 7.16 4.81
N PHE A 41 -8.57 6.90 4.09
CA PHE A 41 -8.09 5.54 3.81
C PHE A 41 -6.85 5.22 4.65
N VAL A 42 -5.86 6.11 4.69
CA VAL A 42 -4.65 5.98 5.50
C VAL A 42 -4.53 7.16 6.45
N THR A 43 -4.35 6.87 7.73
CA THR A 43 -3.91 7.85 8.73
C THR A 43 -2.62 7.34 9.35
N PHE A 44 -1.53 8.08 9.17
CA PHE A 44 -0.22 7.71 9.67
C PHE A 44 0.20 8.61 10.84
N TYR A 45 0.84 7.99 11.83
CA TYR A 45 1.47 8.64 12.96
C TYR A 45 2.91 8.16 13.14
N ASP A 46 3.85 9.09 13.33
CA ASP A 46 5.11 8.80 14.02
C ASP A 46 5.07 9.52 15.37
N GLN A 47 4.86 8.77 16.45
CA GLN A 47 4.70 9.38 17.76
C GLN A 47 6.01 9.92 18.36
N SER A 48 7.17 9.45 17.88
CA SER A 48 8.46 10.00 18.31
C SER A 48 8.73 11.37 17.68
N ALA A 49 8.33 11.55 16.43
CA ALA A 49 8.50 12.79 15.67
C ALA A 49 7.32 13.76 15.81
N GLY A 50 6.19 13.31 16.36
CA GLY A 50 4.94 14.07 16.41
C GLY A 50 4.29 14.25 15.03
N GLU A 51 4.64 13.41 14.06
CA GLU A 51 4.12 13.48 12.70
C GLU A 51 2.71 12.89 12.63
N ARG A 52 1.82 13.55 11.88
CA ARG A 52 0.53 13.01 11.47
C ARG A 52 0.27 13.32 10.00
N VAL A 53 -0.05 12.28 9.23
CA VAL A 53 -0.49 12.40 7.84
C VAL A 53 -1.83 11.70 7.68
N GLU A 54 -2.77 12.31 6.97
CA GLU A 54 -4.05 11.69 6.64
C GLU A 54 -4.32 11.82 5.15
N LEU A 55 -4.61 10.71 4.50
CA LEU A 55 -4.90 10.63 3.08
C LEU A 55 -6.29 10.02 2.87
N SER A 56 -7.09 10.71 2.06
CA SER A 56 -8.33 10.14 1.52
C SER A 56 -8.02 8.99 0.54
N GLY A 57 -9.04 8.23 0.15
CA GLY A 57 -8.92 7.25 -0.93
C GLY A 57 -8.41 7.87 -2.24
N ALA A 58 -8.97 9.03 -2.63
CA ALA A 58 -8.56 9.77 -3.82
C ALA A 58 -7.10 10.25 -3.74
N THR A 59 -6.71 10.85 -2.61
CA THR A 59 -5.33 11.31 -2.41
C THR A 59 -4.35 10.14 -2.42
N THR A 60 -4.74 9.01 -1.82
CA THR A 60 -3.91 7.79 -1.86
C THR A 60 -3.77 7.28 -3.30
N ARG A 61 -4.85 7.27 -4.10
CA ARG A 61 -4.79 6.86 -5.51
C ARG A 61 -3.82 7.74 -6.30
N ASN A 62 -3.87 9.06 -6.14
CA ASN A 62 -2.94 9.96 -6.82
C ASN A 62 -1.48 9.65 -6.47
N TRP A 63 -1.17 9.43 -5.19
CA TRP A 63 0.17 9.04 -4.76
C TRP A 63 0.61 7.71 -5.36
N VAL A 64 -0.28 6.72 -5.38
CA VAL A 64 -0.03 5.40 -5.99
C VAL A 64 0.21 5.53 -7.49
N ASP A 65 -0.59 6.32 -8.20
CA ASP A 65 -0.47 6.50 -9.64
C ASP A 65 0.80 7.29 -10.01
N LYS A 66 1.14 8.34 -9.27
CA LYS A 66 2.43 9.05 -9.42
C LYS A 66 3.62 8.11 -9.20
N THR A 67 3.57 7.30 -8.16
CA THR A 67 4.65 6.36 -7.82
C THR A 67 4.75 5.24 -8.85
N ALA A 68 3.63 4.76 -9.38
CA ALA A 68 3.61 3.78 -10.47
C ALA A 68 4.18 4.36 -11.77
N ASN A 69 3.83 5.60 -12.14
CA ASN A 69 4.44 6.28 -13.28
C ASN A 69 5.94 6.52 -13.08
N LEU A 70 6.38 6.87 -11.86
CA LEU A 70 7.82 6.96 -11.53
C LEU A 70 8.54 5.62 -11.76
N LEU A 71 7.95 4.52 -11.29
CA LEU A 71 8.49 3.17 -11.49
C LEU A 71 8.66 2.86 -12.98
N LEU A 72 7.64 3.13 -13.80
CA LEU A 72 7.63 2.82 -15.23
C LEU A 72 8.55 3.74 -16.05
N ASP A 73 8.40 5.05 -15.86
CA ASP A 73 8.94 6.06 -16.77
C ASP A 73 10.35 6.52 -16.38
N VAL A 74 10.66 6.53 -15.08
CA VAL A 74 11.95 7.01 -14.55
C VAL A 74 12.85 5.85 -14.17
N LEU A 75 12.33 4.85 -13.46
CA LEU A 75 13.12 3.72 -12.96
C LEU A 75 13.13 2.51 -13.91
N GLY A 76 12.46 2.61 -15.06
CA GLY A 76 12.46 1.55 -16.09
C GLY A 76 11.87 0.22 -15.64
N ALA A 77 11.08 0.20 -14.56
CA ALA A 77 10.39 -1.00 -14.11
C ALA A 77 9.29 -1.40 -15.11
N SER A 78 8.94 -2.68 -15.10
CA SER A 78 7.90 -3.25 -15.95
C SER A 78 7.18 -4.37 -15.21
N PRO A 79 6.05 -4.89 -15.73
CA PRO A 79 5.42 -6.06 -15.14
C PRO A 79 6.42 -7.22 -14.98
N GLY A 80 6.51 -7.78 -13.78
CA GLY A 80 7.48 -8.82 -13.41
C GLY A 80 8.82 -8.30 -12.89
N SER A 81 9.11 -6.99 -12.96
CA SER A 81 10.28 -6.41 -12.31
C SER A 81 10.26 -6.68 -10.81
N ARG A 82 11.42 -7.01 -10.24
CA ARG A 82 11.60 -7.19 -8.80
C ARG A 82 11.95 -5.86 -8.15
N VAL A 83 11.15 -5.47 -7.16
CA VAL A 83 11.36 -4.25 -6.38
C VAL A 83 11.71 -4.63 -4.95
N SER A 84 12.94 -4.35 -4.53
CA SER A 84 13.32 -4.43 -3.12
C SER A 84 12.71 -3.25 -2.38
N LEU A 85 11.82 -3.51 -1.41
CA LEU A 85 11.13 -2.48 -0.64
C LEU A 85 11.63 -2.45 0.80
N ALA A 86 12.68 -1.68 1.04
CA ALA A 86 13.37 -1.57 2.33
C ALA A 86 13.03 -0.25 3.03
N LEU A 87 11.75 -0.08 3.39
CA LEU A 87 11.26 1.10 4.11
C LEU A 87 10.69 0.72 5.48
N PRO A 88 10.77 1.61 6.48
CA PRO A 88 10.11 1.40 7.77
C PRO A 88 8.59 1.51 7.66
N THR A 89 7.89 1.27 8.77
CA THR A 89 6.44 1.52 8.87
C THR A 89 6.14 2.98 8.55
N HIS A 90 5.58 3.25 7.38
CA HIS A 90 5.27 4.60 6.91
C HIS A 90 4.15 4.60 5.87
N TRP A 91 3.43 5.71 5.71
CA TRP A 91 2.40 5.82 4.66
C TRP A 91 2.99 5.70 3.25
N GLN A 92 4.22 6.19 3.05
CA GLN A 92 4.93 6.05 1.77
C GLN A 92 5.26 4.58 1.46
N THR A 93 5.54 3.75 2.47
CA THR A 93 5.75 2.30 2.28
C THR A 93 4.49 1.62 1.75
N LEU A 94 3.32 2.01 2.27
CA LEU A 94 2.02 1.54 1.76
C LEU A 94 1.79 2.00 0.30
N VAL A 95 2.12 3.26 -0.02
CA VAL A 95 2.00 3.79 -1.38
C VAL A 95 2.90 3.04 -2.36
N TRP A 96 4.18 2.83 -2.02
CA TRP A 96 5.13 2.06 -2.81
C TRP A 96 4.65 0.64 -3.07
N LEU A 97 4.14 -0.03 -2.03
CA LEU A 97 3.59 -1.38 -2.14
C LEU A 97 2.41 -1.45 -3.13
N LEU A 98 1.44 -0.53 -2.98
CA LEU A 98 0.30 -0.46 -3.90
C LEU A 98 0.72 -0.11 -5.33
N ALA A 99 1.72 0.76 -5.51
CA ALA A 99 2.26 1.12 -6.82
C ALA A 99 2.93 -0.07 -7.51
N CYS A 100 3.73 -0.86 -6.78
CA CYS A 100 4.33 -2.09 -7.31
C CYS A 100 3.26 -3.07 -7.79
N TRP A 101 2.25 -3.34 -6.96
CA TRP A 101 1.14 -4.23 -7.33
C TRP A 101 0.27 -3.69 -8.46
N ARG A 102 0.17 -2.37 -8.62
CA ARG A 102 -0.57 -1.74 -9.72
C ARG A 102 0.10 -2.01 -11.07
N ILE A 103 1.43 -1.98 -11.12
CA ILE A 103 2.21 -2.24 -12.36
C ILE A 103 2.55 -3.73 -12.56
N GLY A 104 2.14 -4.61 -11.64
CA GLY A 104 2.47 -6.04 -11.70
C GLY A 104 3.92 -6.37 -11.35
N ALA A 105 4.58 -5.53 -10.55
CA ALA A 105 5.92 -5.79 -10.04
C ALA A 105 5.89 -6.74 -8.84
N LEU A 106 6.96 -7.54 -8.71
CA LEU A 106 7.20 -8.44 -7.60
C LEU A 106 7.89 -7.68 -6.45
N VAL A 107 7.22 -7.55 -5.30
CA VAL A 107 7.82 -6.92 -4.12
C VAL A 107 8.65 -7.93 -3.34
N ASP A 108 9.90 -7.58 -3.02
CA ASP A 108 10.81 -8.34 -2.18
C ASP A 108 11.18 -7.49 -0.94
N PRO A 109 10.89 -7.92 0.29
CA PRO A 109 11.24 -7.16 1.49
C PRO A 109 12.71 -7.32 1.89
N ASP A 110 13.49 -8.19 1.23
CA ASP A 110 14.91 -8.37 1.52
C ASP A 110 15.74 -7.20 0.92
N PRO A 111 16.38 -6.36 1.76
CA PRO A 111 17.25 -5.28 1.27
C PRO A 111 18.52 -5.78 0.57
N GLY A 112 18.87 -7.06 0.75
CA GLY A 112 20.01 -7.71 0.11
C GLY A 112 19.70 -8.45 -1.19
N ALA A 113 18.43 -8.49 -1.60
CA ALA A 113 18.01 -9.14 -2.84
C ALA A 113 18.59 -8.42 -4.06
N ASP A 114 18.97 -9.20 -5.07
CA ASP A 114 19.26 -8.68 -6.41
C ASP A 114 17.93 -8.29 -7.07
N ALA A 115 17.75 -7.00 -7.33
CA ALA A 115 16.49 -6.39 -7.73
C ALA A 115 16.66 -5.46 -8.95
N ASP A 116 15.57 -5.22 -9.69
CA ASP A 116 15.58 -4.21 -10.76
C ASP A 116 15.56 -2.80 -10.14
N VAL A 117 14.77 -2.62 -9.08
CA VAL A 117 14.65 -1.36 -8.34
C VAL A 117 14.82 -1.62 -6.84
N ALA A 118 15.64 -0.83 -6.16
CA ALA A 118 15.72 -0.79 -4.70
C ALA A 118 15.15 0.52 -4.15
N VAL A 119 14.12 0.42 -3.30
CA VAL A 119 13.52 1.53 -2.57
C VAL A 119 14.07 1.55 -1.15
N ILE A 120 14.79 2.61 -0.80
CA ILE A 120 15.48 2.75 0.49
C ILE A 120 15.02 3.98 1.28
N GLY A 121 15.18 3.91 2.60
CA GLY A 121 14.83 4.98 3.54
C GLY A 121 15.82 6.15 3.57
N PRO A 122 15.66 7.07 4.54
CA PRO A 122 16.41 8.34 4.58
C PRO A 122 17.86 8.20 5.03
N HIS A 123 18.23 7.07 5.64
CA HIS A 123 19.57 6.85 6.19
C HIS A 123 20.52 6.31 5.13
N ILE A 124 21.08 7.23 4.33
CA ILE A 124 22.03 6.91 3.26
C ILE A 124 23.43 7.30 3.70
N LYS A 125 24.34 6.33 3.74
CA LYS A 125 25.74 6.56 4.10
C LYS A 125 26.51 7.05 2.88
N HIS A 126 26.96 8.30 2.89
CA HIS A 126 27.85 8.81 1.86
C HIS A 126 29.14 7.98 1.79
N GLY A 127 29.43 7.41 0.62
CA GLY A 127 30.57 6.53 0.42
C GLY A 127 30.37 5.09 0.93
N GLY A 128 29.17 4.73 1.37
CA GLY A 128 28.79 3.34 1.63
C GLY A 128 28.36 2.60 0.36
N ASP A 129 28.25 1.28 0.46
CA ASP A 129 27.74 0.45 -0.62
C ASP A 129 26.25 0.71 -0.83
N LEU A 130 25.86 0.90 -2.09
CA LEU A 130 24.45 0.95 -2.49
C LEU A 130 23.86 -0.46 -2.57
N PRO A 131 22.52 -0.61 -2.46
CA PRO A 131 21.85 -1.87 -2.71
C PRO A 131 22.22 -2.46 -4.07
N LYS A 132 22.15 -3.79 -4.19
CA LYS A 132 22.34 -4.50 -5.46
C LYS A 132 21.07 -4.38 -6.30
N ALA A 133 20.95 -3.27 -7.01
CA ALA A 133 19.87 -3.04 -7.96
C ALA A 133 20.34 -2.27 -9.19
N ALA A 134 19.58 -2.39 -10.29
CA ALA A 134 19.82 -1.59 -11.48
C ALA A 134 19.53 -0.10 -11.22
N GLU A 135 18.43 0.18 -10.51
CA GLU A 135 18.06 1.52 -10.07
C GLU A 135 17.88 1.58 -8.55
N VAL A 136 18.36 2.66 -7.93
CA VAL A 136 18.19 2.92 -6.49
C VAL A 136 17.41 4.21 -6.31
N VAL A 137 16.30 4.15 -5.58
CA VAL A 137 15.46 5.30 -5.25
C VAL A 137 15.37 5.46 -3.74
N ALA A 138 15.63 6.67 -3.27
CA ALA A 138 15.63 7.02 -1.88
C ALA A 138 14.37 7.80 -1.50
N THR A 139 13.84 7.50 -0.32
CA THR A 139 12.69 8.17 0.26
C THR A 139 13.11 8.89 1.55
N SER A 140 12.95 10.21 1.58
CA SER A 140 13.28 11.03 2.77
C SER A 140 12.38 10.74 3.97
N LEU A 141 11.17 10.22 3.71
CA LEU A 141 10.08 10.07 4.67
C LEU A 141 9.68 11.40 5.35
N HIS A 142 10.06 12.54 4.77
CA HIS A 142 9.63 13.84 5.24
C HIS A 142 8.11 14.01 5.05
N PRO A 143 7.48 14.92 5.83
CA PRO A 143 6.06 15.20 5.71
C PRO A 143 5.64 15.47 4.26
N LEU A 144 4.56 14.83 3.84
CA LEU A 144 4.00 14.92 2.49
C LEU A 144 4.98 14.59 1.35
N GLY A 145 6.01 13.80 1.60
CA GLY A 145 6.94 13.33 0.56
C GLY A 145 7.93 14.39 0.10
N ALA A 146 8.25 15.38 0.94
CA ALA A 146 9.24 16.40 0.60
C ALA A 146 10.61 15.77 0.29
N ARG A 147 11.31 16.31 -0.71
CA ARG A 147 12.67 15.87 -1.12
C ARG A 147 13.71 15.91 0.00
N PHE A 148 14.87 15.31 -0.24
CA PHE A 148 16.04 15.48 0.62
C PHE A 148 16.55 16.92 0.57
N GLU A 149 17.02 17.44 1.71
CA GLU A 149 17.64 18.77 1.77
C GLU A 149 19.07 18.75 1.21
N GLN A 150 19.75 17.63 1.36
CA GLN A 150 21.12 17.41 0.93
C GLN A 150 21.13 16.60 -0.37
N SER A 151 22.13 16.83 -1.21
CA SER A 151 22.31 16.05 -2.43
C SER A 151 22.58 14.58 -2.11
N LEU A 152 21.89 13.68 -2.82
CA LEU A 152 22.10 12.25 -2.71
C LEU A 152 23.39 11.81 -3.43
N PRO A 153 23.95 10.64 -3.07
CA PRO A 153 25.03 10.03 -3.84
C PRO A 153 24.67 9.84 -5.32
N ILE A 154 25.68 9.80 -6.18
CA ILE A 154 25.50 9.48 -7.61
C ILE A 154 24.87 8.10 -7.74
N GLY A 155 23.89 7.97 -8.64
CA GLY A 155 23.17 6.72 -8.87
C GLY A 155 21.99 6.49 -7.91
N VAL A 156 21.63 7.49 -7.09
CA VAL A 156 20.45 7.44 -6.22
C VAL A 156 19.45 8.52 -6.64
N THR A 157 18.25 8.09 -7.02
CA THR A 157 17.13 8.96 -7.38
C THR A 157 16.42 9.45 -6.11
N ASP A 158 16.11 10.75 -6.03
CA ASP A 158 15.31 11.32 -4.94
C ASP A 158 13.82 11.20 -5.26
N PHE A 159 13.11 10.34 -4.52
CA PHE A 159 11.66 10.16 -4.70
C PHE A 159 10.88 11.48 -4.58
N GLY A 160 11.19 12.30 -3.57
CA GLY A 160 10.48 13.54 -3.30
C GLY A 160 10.81 14.66 -4.29
N ALA A 161 11.86 14.51 -5.10
CA ALA A 161 12.16 15.41 -6.21
C ALA A 161 11.39 15.01 -7.48
N GLU A 162 11.21 13.71 -7.72
CA GLU A 162 10.67 13.19 -8.98
C GLU A 162 9.14 12.94 -8.96
N VAL A 163 8.60 12.46 -7.85
CA VAL A 163 7.21 11.96 -7.77
C VAL A 163 6.16 13.03 -8.09
N PHE A 164 6.41 14.29 -7.74
CA PHE A 164 5.44 15.36 -7.95
C PHE A 164 5.23 15.70 -9.43
N ALA A 165 6.24 15.47 -10.27
CA ALA A 165 6.15 15.70 -11.71
C ALA A 165 5.37 14.60 -12.46
N GLN A 166 5.13 13.47 -11.81
CA GLN A 166 4.44 12.33 -12.40
C GLN A 166 2.94 12.58 -12.54
N ALA A 167 2.32 11.93 -13.52
CA ALA A 167 0.88 12.02 -13.76
C ALA A 167 0.07 11.36 -12.61
N ASP A 168 -1.10 11.92 -12.32
CA ASP A 168 -2.07 11.42 -11.32
C ASP A 168 -2.92 10.24 -11.85
N THR A 169 -2.52 9.63 -12.97
CA THR A 169 -3.22 8.49 -13.57
C THR A 169 -2.22 7.64 -14.33
N VAL A 170 -2.25 6.33 -14.13
CA VAL A 170 -1.44 5.38 -14.89
C VAL A 170 -2.21 5.00 -16.15
N THR A 171 -1.61 5.19 -17.32
CA THR A 171 -2.22 4.70 -18.57
C THR A 171 -2.06 3.19 -18.64
N ALA A 172 -3.14 2.47 -18.91
CA ALA A 172 -3.16 1.02 -18.86
C ALA A 172 -2.12 0.38 -19.81
N GLY A 173 -1.06 -0.19 -19.22
CA GLY A 173 -0.25 -1.25 -19.82
C GLY A 173 -0.95 -2.61 -19.70
N LEU A 174 -0.20 -3.71 -19.81
CA LEU A 174 -0.70 -5.04 -19.47
C LEU A 174 -1.05 -5.07 -17.97
N ALA A 175 -2.34 -4.97 -17.65
CA ALA A 175 -2.80 -5.07 -16.27
C ALA A 175 -2.45 -6.44 -15.68
N PRO A 176 -2.00 -6.51 -14.42
CA PRO A 176 -1.70 -7.78 -13.78
C PRO A 176 -2.96 -8.67 -13.70
N SER A 177 -2.73 -9.98 -13.74
CA SER A 177 -3.73 -11.02 -13.52
C SER A 177 -3.65 -11.56 -12.09
N THR A 178 -4.63 -12.38 -11.67
CA THR A 178 -4.66 -12.92 -10.30
C THR A 178 -3.46 -13.83 -9.96
N ASP A 179 -2.87 -14.44 -10.99
CA ASP A 179 -1.71 -15.33 -10.93
C ASP A 179 -0.39 -14.61 -11.22
N THR A 180 -0.42 -13.29 -11.43
CA THR A 180 0.82 -12.48 -11.51
C THR A 180 1.52 -12.52 -10.14
N PRO A 181 2.84 -12.83 -10.10
CA PRO A 181 3.62 -12.77 -8.87
C PRO A 181 3.56 -11.39 -8.22
N ALA A 182 3.30 -11.34 -6.90
CA ALA A 182 3.04 -10.11 -6.17
C ALA A 182 3.98 -9.93 -4.96
N TRP A 183 4.45 -11.02 -4.35
CA TRP A 183 5.29 -10.97 -3.16
C TRP A 183 6.34 -12.09 -3.16
N GLN A 184 7.58 -11.73 -2.89
CA GLN A 184 8.70 -12.63 -2.67
C GLN A 184 9.00 -12.73 -1.17
N GLU A 185 9.13 -13.94 -0.65
CA GLU A 185 9.65 -14.21 0.70
C GLU A 185 10.38 -15.57 0.67
N ARG A 186 10.05 -16.51 1.57
CA ARG A 186 10.51 -17.91 1.49
C ARG A 186 9.94 -18.64 0.28
N SER A 187 8.77 -18.21 -0.18
CA SER A 187 8.07 -18.73 -1.35
C SER A 187 7.49 -17.57 -2.15
N LEU A 188 7.42 -17.74 -3.48
CA LEU A 188 6.73 -16.80 -4.36
C LEU A 188 5.22 -16.87 -4.13
N LEU A 189 4.59 -15.71 -3.94
CA LEU A 189 3.13 -15.58 -3.83
C LEU A 189 2.61 -14.71 -4.97
N ASP A 190 1.54 -15.15 -5.60
CA ASP A 190 0.76 -14.34 -6.55
C ASP A 190 -0.27 -13.46 -5.82
N HIS A 191 -0.96 -12.60 -6.57
CA HIS A 191 -2.02 -11.77 -5.99
C HIS A 191 -3.11 -12.60 -5.30
N ARG A 192 -3.49 -13.76 -5.86
CA ARG A 192 -4.50 -14.64 -5.26
C ARG A 192 -4.08 -15.08 -3.86
N ALA A 193 -2.88 -15.62 -3.71
CA ALA A 193 -2.38 -16.12 -2.44
C ALA A 193 -2.25 -15.01 -1.39
N VAL A 194 -1.81 -13.81 -1.79
CA VAL A 194 -1.76 -12.64 -0.88
C VAL A 194 -3.17 -12.23 -0.44
N ILE A 195 -4.14 -12.24 -1.36
CA ILE A 195 -5.53 -11.92 -1.05
C ILE A 195 -6.18 -12.96 -0.13
N GLU A 196 -5.93 -14.26 -0.35
CA GLU A 196 -6.41 -15.35 0.51
C GLU A 196 -5.88 -15.23 1.96
N ARG A 197 -4.64 -14.77 2.12
CA ARG A 197 -4.10 -14.41 3.45
C ARG A 197 -4.85 -13.23 4.06
N GLY A 198 -5.16 -12.20 3.25
CA GLY A 198 -6.04 -11.09 3.62
C GLY A 198 -7.40 -11.54 4.14
N GLU A 199 -8.09 -12.40 3.41
CA GLU A 199 -9.39 -12.93 3.84
C GLU A 199 -9.30 -13.74 5.14
N THR A 200 -8.22 -14.50 5.29
CA THR A 200 -7.96 -15.26 6.51
C THR A 200 -7.73 -14.33 7.69
N ALA A 201 -7.00 -13.23 7.51
CA ALA A 201 -6.83 -12.19 8.51
C ALA A 201 -8.18 -11.51 8.86
N VAL A 202 -8.99 -11.17 7.86
CA VAL A 202 -10.35 -10.61 8.05
C VAL A 202 -11.22 -11.52 8.91
N ARG A 203 -11.26 -12.82 8.61
CA ARG A 203 -12.01 -13.82 9.40
C ARG A 203 -11.46 -13.95 10.81
N ARG A 204 -10.13 -14.04 10.96
CA ARG A 204 -9.45 -14.20 12.25
C ARG A 204 -9.66 -13.02 13.19
N LEU A 205 -9.67 -11.81 12.65
CA LEU A 205 -9.80 -10.56 13.39
C LEU A 205 -11.28 -10.13 13.57
N GLY A 206 -12.23 -10.83 12.94
CA GLY A 206 -13.65 -10.49 13.03
C GLY A 206 -13.99 -9.14 12.39
N LEU A 207 -13.28 -8.75 11.33
CA LEU A 207 -13.42 -7.43 10.71
C LEU A 207 -14.72 -7.34 9.91
N GLY A 208 -15.55 -6.35 10.25
CA GLY A 208 -16.73 -5.99 9.48
C GLY A 208 -16.43 -5.03 8.33
N THR A 209 -17.40 -4.89 7.40
CA THR A 209 -17.33 -3.89 6.33
C THR A 209 -17.14 -2.50 6.91
N GLY A 210 -16.18 -1.75 6.37
CA GLY A 210 -15.89 -0.40 6.78
C GLY A 210 -15.06 -0.28 8.07
N ALA A 211 -14.61 -1.38 8.69
CA ALA A 211 -13.84 -1.30 9.93
C ALA A 211 -12.52 -0.53 9.75
N ARG A 212 -12.10 0.13 10.82
CA ARG A 212 -10.86 0.90 10.93
C ARG A 212 -9.85 0.15 11.79
N ILE A 213 -8.73 -0.20 11.19
CA ILE A 213 -7.69 -1.04 11.82
C ILE A 213 -6.54 -0.14 12.27
N LEU A 214 -6.15 -0.21 13.54
CA LEU A 214 -4.88 0.37 13.99
C LEU A 214 -3.79 -0.70 13.98
N THR A 215 -2.65 -0.40 13.39
CA THR A 215 -1.50 -1.31 13.40
C THR A 215 -0.16 -0.58 13.33
N ASP A 216 0.87 -1.20 13.87
CA ASP A 216 2.28 -0.81 13.71
C ASP A 216 3.05 -1.74 12.76
N ALA A 217 2.36 -2.74 12.19
CA ALA A 217 2.96 -3.72 11.31
C ALA A 217 3.43 -3.05 10.01
N ASN A 218 4.73 -3.21 9.72
CA ASN A 218 5.35 -2.58 8.56
C ASN A 218 4.76 -3.13 7.25
N PRO A 219 4.19 -2.28 6.36
CA PRO A 219 3.71 -2.73 5.05
C PRO A 219 4.77 -3.43 4.19
N ALA A 220 6.06 -3.18 4.43
CA ALA A 220 7.18 -3.93 3.82
C ALA A 220 7.44 -5.31 4.48
N THR A 221 6.46 -5.88 5.16
CA THR A 221 6.46 -7.28 5.62
C THR A 221 5.16 -7.94 5.19
N LEU A 222 5.13 -9.25 5.02
CA LEU A 222 3.92 -9.91 4.52
C LEU A 222 2.72 -9.76 5.48
N ASP A 223 2.96 -9.86 6.78
CA ASP A 223 1.93 -9.65 7.79
C ASP A 223 1.43 -8.21 7.83
N GLY A 224 2.32 -7.22 7.65
CA GLY A 224 1.94 -5.81 7.56
C GLY A 224 1.27 -5.46 6.24
N ALA A 225 1.71 -6.01 5.11
CA ALA A 225 1.03 -5.90 3.81
C ALA A 225 -0.41 -6.43 3.91
N VAL A 226 -0.59 -7.58 4.56
CA VAL A 226 -1.91 -8.18 4.81
C VAL A 226 -2.75 -7.30 5.75
N THR A 227 -2.19 -6.87 6.87
CA THR A 227 -2.93 -6.18 7.95
C THR A 227 -3.22 -4.71 7.62
N ALA A 228 -2.24 -3.99 7.08
CA ALA A 228 -2.31 -2.55 6.81
C ALA A 228 -2.84 -2.21 5.42
N VAL A 229 -2.84 -3.16 4.47
CA VAL A 229 -3.27 -2.91 3.08
C VAL A 229 -4.39 -3.85 2.66
N VAL A 230 -4.12 -5.14 2.54
CA VAL A 230 -5.07 -6.08 1.90
C VAL A 230 -6.38 -6.23 2.70
N ALA A 231 -6.32 -6.38 4.02
CA ALA A 231 -7.50 -6.49 4.87
C ALA A 231 -8.39 -5.24 4.82
N PRO A 232 -7.87 -3.99 4.97
CA PRO A 232 -8.64 -2.78 4.74
C PRO A 232 -9.31 -2.74 3.37
N LEU A 233 -8.63 -3.15 2.29
CA LEU A 233 -9.24 -3.16 0.95
C LEU A 233 -10.41 -4.14 0.85
N LEU A 234 -10.24 -5.36 1.37
CA LEU A 234 -11.27 -6.41 1.32
C LEU A 234 -12.56 -6.02 2.04
N ILE A 235 -12.45 -5.25 3.12
CA ILE A 235 -13.61 -4.80 3.89
C ILE A 235 -14.07 -3.40 3.50
N ARG A 236 -13.46 -2.76 2.49
CA ARG A 236 -13.66 -1.33 2.15
C ARG A 236 -13.52 -0.45 3.40
N GLY A 237 -12.51 -0.75 4.21
CA GLY A 237 -12.18 -0.13 5.49
C GLY A 237 -11.11 0.93 5.36
N SER A 238 -10.44 1.22 6.47
CA SER A 238 -9.30 2.12 6.51
C SER A 238 -8.28 1.72 7.58
N VAL A 239 -7.08 2.27 7.49
CA VAL A 239 -5.97 1.95 8.38
C VAL A 239 -5.46 3.19 9.13
N VAL A 240 -5.16 2.99 10.41
CA VAL A 240 -4.34 3.89 11.24
C VAL A 240 -2.99 3.21 11.41
N LEU A 241 -1.98 3.68 10.69
CA LEU A 241 -0.62 3.14 10.73
C LEU A 241 0.20 3.93 11.73
N VAL A 242 0.78 3.27 12.74
CA VAL A 242 1.54 3.95 13.79
C VAL A 242 2.96 3.44 13.86
N ARG A 243 3.94 4.35 13.87
CA ARG A 243 5.34 4.08 14.16
C ARG A 243 5.71 4.66 15.51
N HIS A 244 6.64 4.01 16.20
CA HIS A 244 7.16 4.43 17.51
C HIS A 244 6.07 4.67 18.56
N HIS A 245 5.05 3.81 18.59
CA HIS A 245 3.89 4.01 19.46
C HIS A 245 4.27 3.96 20.95
N ASP A 246 3.68 4.84 21.74
CA ASP A 246 3.70 4.84 23.20
C ASP A 246 2.47 4.10 23.73
N PRO A 247 2.65 2.96 24.44
CA PRO A 247 1.55 2.23 25.08
C PRO A 247 0.64 3.10 25.95
N ALA A 248 1.16 4.17 26.56
CA ALA A 248 0.38 5.08 27.39
C ALA A 248 -0.62 5.94 26.59
N THR A 249 -0.36 6.18 25.30
CA THR A 249 -1.21 7.02 24.44
C THR A 249 -2.12 6.22 23.50
N LEU A 250 -1.83 4.93 23.29
CA LEU A 250 -2.57 4.08 22.37
C LEU A 250 -4.08 4.07 22.63
N LEU A 251 -4.52 3.99 23.89
CA LEU A 251 -5.94 3.99 24.21
C LEU A 251 -6.62 5.30 23.77
N ALA A 252 -5.98 6.45 24.02
CA ALA A 252 -6.50 7.73 23.58
C ALA A 252 -6.55 7.83 22.04
N LEU A 253 -5.52 7.33 21.36
CA LEU A 253 -5.45 7.30 19.91
C LEU A 253 -6.55 6.41 19.30
N THR A 254 -6.76 5.21 19.84
CA THR A 254 -7.82 4.31 19.36
C THR A 254 -9.21 4.94 19.48
N ALA A 255 -9.47 5.66 20.58
CA ALA A 255 -10.72 6.38 20.78
C ALA A 255 -10.87 7.58 19.83
N SER A 256 -9.83 8.40 19.65
CA SER A 256 -9.90 9.58 18.77
C SER A 256 -10.08 9.20 17.31
N GLU A 257 -9.41 8.14 16.87
CA GLU A 257 -9.46 7.64 15.51
C GLU A 257 -10.62 6.67 15.26
N ARG A 258 -11.45 6.37 16.28
CA ARG A 258 -12.58 5.43 16.20
C ARG A 258 -12.17 4.08 15.63
N VAL A 259 -11.10 3.52 16.19
CA VAL A 259 -10.54 2.23 15.78
C VAL A 259 -11.46 1.09 16.24
N ASP A 260 -11.79 0.20 15.32
CA ASP A 260 -12.60 -0.99 15.61
C ASP A 260 -11.73 -2.15 16.11
N VAL A 261 -10.52 -2.30 15.55
CA VAL A 261 -9.58 -3.38 15.90
C VAL A 261 -8.16 -2.84 15.93
N THR A 262 -7.41 -3.19 17.00
CA THR A 262 -5.98 -2.90 17.13
C THR A 262 -5.17 -4.17 16.94
N VAL A 263 -4.20 -4.14 16.03
CA VAL A 263 -3.29 -5.24 15.73
C VAL A 263 -1.85 -4.72 15.85
N LEU A 264 -1.22 -4.99 16.99
CA LEU A 264 0.18 -4.61 17.21
C LEU A 264 1.10 -5.81 17.05
N GLY A 265 2.21 -5.60 16.37
CA GLY A 265 3.29 -6.57 16.25
C GLY A 265 4.20 -6.56 17.47
N THR A 266 5.11 -7.53 17.51
CA THR A 266 6.35 -7.40 18.31
C THR A 266 7.32 -6.48 17.53
N PRO A 267 8.03 -5.54 18.18
CA PRO A 267 8.95 -4.63 17.49
C PRO A 267 9.95 -5.40 16.61
N SER A 268 9.97 -5.13 15.31
CA SER A 268 10.91 -5.78 14.38
C SER A 268 12.19 -4.94 14.29
N ALA A 269 13.32 -5.52 14.71
CA ALA A 269 14.61 -4.84 14.83
C ALA A 269 15.30 -4.50 13.47
N GLY A 270 14.60 -4.58 12.34
CA GLY A 270 15.22 -4.63 11.01
C GLY A 270 15.15 -3.33 10.19
N PHE A 271 14.13 -2.49 10.38
CA PHE A 271 13.88 -1.33 9.50
C PHE A 271 14.18 0.03 10.14
N ASP A 272 14.48 0.06 11.44
CA ASP A 272 14.77 1.27 12.22
C ASP A 272 16.27 1.45 12.50
N ALA A 273 17.15 0.63 11.90
CA ALA A 273 18.59 0.76 12.09
C ALA A 273 19.20 1.88 11.22
N PRO A 274 20.12 2.71 11.76
CA PRO A 274 20.78 3.80 11.05
C PRO A 274 21.88 3.38 10.05
#